data_AF-A0A062V8R3-F1
#
_entry.id   AF-A0A062V8R3-F1
#
_cell.length_a   1.000
_cell.length_b   1.000
_cell.length_c   1.000
_cell.angle_alpha   90.00
_cell.angle_beta   90.00
_cell.angle_gamma   90.00
#
_symmetry.space_group_name_H-M   'P 1'
#
loop_
_entity.id
_entity.type
_entity.pdbx_description
1 polymer ?
#
loop_
_entity_poly.entity_id
_entity_poly.type
_entity_poly.pdbx_seq_one_letter_code
_entity_poly.pdbx_strand_id
1 'polypeptide(L)'
;MTREVDERKKRAALRKLRKAAMLAEKGLGPPLSDWEREFLEEVEDRIEKFGSAFADPMKGAEGEALSSLQQAKLREIDKKARGKPSRGLQTRKPMGMKRKPVPRARDHDVEADEPEIAPEPPAKPKPTLVPASSLSPPEPGKITRLRQTKPRLTVIEGGAKKTEN
;
A
#
# COMPACT_ATOMS: atom_id res chain seq x y z
N MET A 1 13.65 14.50 32.03
CA MET A 1 12.39 13.73 32.18
C MET A 1 12.50 12.47 31.36
N THR A 2 12.62 11.32 32.03
CA THR A 2 12.55 9.99 31.39
C THR A 2 11.10 9.70 31.06
N ARG A 3 10.79 9.40 29.80
CA ARG A 3 9.45 8.95 29.44
C ARG A 3 9.25 7.52 29.91
N GLU A 4 8.05 7.22 30.39
CA GLU A 4 7.59 5.84 30.49
C GLU A 4 7.37 5.33 29.05
N VAL A 5 8.34 4.55 28.58
CA VAL A 5 8.30 3.89 27.28
C VAL A 5 8.09 2.43 27.54
N ASP A 6 7.19 1.80 26.78
CA ASP A 6 6.97 0.37 26.90
C ASP A 6 8.30 -0.37 26.64
N GLU A 7 8.80 -1.12 27.63
CA GLU A 7 10.05 -1.89 27.50
C GLU A 7 10.02 -2.85 26.30
N ARG A 8 8.83 -3.37 25.98
CA ARG A 8 8.58 -4.18 24.78
C ARG A 8 8.87 -3.39 23.50
N LYS A 9 8.42 -2.14 23.41
CA LYS A 9 8.67 -1.26 22.26
C LYS A 9 10.12 -0.79 22.22
N LYS A 10 10.75 -0.53 23.37
CA LYS A 10 12.21 -0.28 23.49
C LYS A 10 13.01 -1.43 22.90
N ARG A 11 12.77 -2.66 23.37
CA ARG A 11 13.46 -3.86 22.88
C ARG A 11 13.18 -4.12 21.40
N ALA A 12 11.96 -3.88 20.94
CA ALA A 12 11.61 -4.00 19.52
C ALA A 12 12.33 -2.96 18.64
N ALA A 13 12.50 -1.73 19.13
CA ALA A 13 13.24 -0.69 18.43
C ALA A 13 14.73 -1.02 18.33
N LEU A 14 15.37 -1.43 19.43
CA LEU A 14 16.78 -1.87 19.43
C LEU A 14 17.00 -3.05 18.47
N ARG A 15 16.08 -4.02 18.44
CA ARG A 15 16.14 -5.12 17.46
C ARG A 15 16.06 -4.63 16.01
N LYS A 16 15.27 -3.60 15.72
CA LYS A 16 15.17 -3.02 14.36
C LYS A 16 16.45 -2.28 13.98
N LEU A 17 17.05 -1.52 14.89
CA LEU A 17 18.30 -0.79 14.66
C LEU A 17 19.44 -1.75 14.35
N ARG A 18 19.65 -2.76 15.21
CA ARG A 18 20.67 -3.80 15.00
C ARG A 18 20.45 -4.57 13.71
N LYS A 19 19.19 -4.87 13.37
CA LYS A 19 18.85 -5.53 12.10
C LYS A 19 19.17 -4.65 10.89
N ALA A 20 18.88 -3.35 10.97
CA ALA A 20 19.19 -2.40 9.90
C ALA A 20 20.70 -2.27 9.71
N ALA A 21 21.48 -2.17 10.80
CA ALA A 21 22.95 -2.16 10.77
C ALA A 21 23.50 -3.45 10.12
N MET A 22 23.08 -4.62 10.59
CA MET A 22 23.48 -5.91 10.01
C MET A 22 23.10 -6.05 8.53
N LEU A 23 21.93 -5.53 8.11
CA LEU A 23 21.53 -5.55 6.71
C LEU A 23 22.35 -4.58 5.86
N ALA A 24 22.71 -3.42 6.42
CA ALA A 24 23.58 -2.46 5.78
C ALA A 24 24.98 -3.03 5.56
N GLU A 25 25.55 -3.70 6.57
CA GLU A 25 26.84 -4.41 6.46
C GLU A 25 26.81 -5.54 5.44
N LYS A 26 25.70 -6.27 5.33
CA LYS A 26 25.51 -7.32 4.32
C LYS A 26 25.50 -6.79 2.88
N GLY A 27 25.34 -5.48 2.68
CA GLY A 27 25.77 -4.82 1.44
C GLY A 27 25.09 -5.26 0.15
N LEU A 28 23.82 -5.72 0.19
CA LEU A 28 23.08 -6.08 -1.03
C LEU A 28 22.65 -4.84 -1.86
N GLY A 29 22.87 -3.64 -1.35
CA GLY A 29 22.55 -2.39 -2.03
C GLY A 29 23.66 -1.36 -1.86
N PRO A 30 23.41 -0.10 -2.31
CA PRO A 30 24.38 0.97 -2.20
C PRO A 30 24.90 1.14 -0.77
N PRO A 31 26.18 1.52 -0.59
CA PRO A 31 26.74 1.73 0.74
C PRO A 31 25.92 2.76 1.50
N LEU A 32 25.74 2.51 2.81
CA LEU A 32 25.03 3.43 3.68
C LEU A 32 25.75 4.79 3.69
N SER A 33 24.99 5.89 3.75
CA SER A 33 25.58 7.23 3.89
C SER A 33 26.25 7.37 5.26
N ASP A 34 27.27 8.23 5.39
CA ASP A 34 27.94 8.48 6.69
C ASP A 34 26.95 8.93 7.77
N TRP A 35 26.10 9.91 7.44
CA TRP A 35 24.96 10.33 8.27
C TRP A 35 24.01 9.18 8.65
N GLU A 36 23.78 8.21 7.77
CA GLU A 36 22.87 7.10 8.04
C GLU A 36 23.48 6.08 9.02
N ARG A 37 24.82 5.96 9.07
CA ARG A 37 25.53 5.20 10.10
C ARG A 37 25.42 5.90 11.46
N GLU A 38 25.76 7.19 11.49
CA GLU A 38 25.67 8.03 12.69
C GLU A 38 24.24 8.06 13.26
N PHE A 39 23.23 8.12 12.39
CA PHE A 39 21.82 8.04 12.79
C PHE A 39 21.48 6.74 13.53
N LEU A 40 22.01 5.59 13.10
CA LEU A 40 21.71 4.32 13.75
C LEU A 40 22.34 4.26 15.16
N GLU A 41 23.58 4.74 15.28
CA GLU A 41 24.32 4.79 16.54
C GLU A 41 23.68 5.78 17.54
N GLU A 42 23.44 7.02 17.13
CA GLU A 42 22.86 8.05 17.99
C GLU A 42 21.45 7.67 18.49
N VAL A 43 20.64 7.04 17.63
CA VAL A 43 19.29 6.60 17.99
C VAL A 43 19.35 5.38 18.93
N GLU A 44 20.31 4.48 18.78
CA GLU A 44 20.54 3.38 19.72
C GLU A 44 20.91 3.93 21.10
N ASP A 45 21.92 4.80 21.17
CA ASP A 45 22.38 5.43 22.42
C ASP A 45 21.26 6.18 23.16
N ARG A 46 20.44 6.92 22.41
CA ARG A 46 19.33 7.68 23.01
C ARG A 46 18.25 6.77 23.58
N ILE A 47 17.93 5.68 22.89
CA ILE A 47 16.96 4.69 23.39
C ILE A 47 17.51 3.97 24.61
N GLU A 48 18.81 3.67 24.65
CA GLU A 48 19.45 3.06 25.81
C GLU A 48 19.39 3.99 27.02
N LYS A 49 19.81 5.25 26.86
CA LYS A 49 19.87 6.26 27.93
C LYS A 49 18.52 6.75 28.43
N PHE A 50 17.57 7.02 27.53
CA PHE A 50 16.30 7.70 27.87
C PHE A 50 15.05 6.84 27.65
N GLY A 51 15.19 5.63 27.09
CA GLY A 51 14.07 4.77 26.73
C GLY A 51 13.39 5.16 25.41
N SER A 52 13.42 6.45 25.03
CA SER A 52 12.87 6.96 23.76
C SER A 52 13.91 7.76 22.98
N ALA A 53 13.90 7.60 21.65
CA ALA A 53 14.71 8.37 20.72
C ALA A 53 14.20 9.80 20.47
N PHE A 54 13.06 10.19 21.07
CA PHE A 54 12.44 11.50 20.85
C PHE A 54 11.77 12.03 22.13
N ALA A 55 11.81 13.35 22.31
CA ALA A 55 11.25 14.01 23.49
C ALA A 55 9.80 14.48 23.29
N ASP A 56 9.43 14.84 22.06
CA ASP A 56 8.17 15.52 21.75
C ASP A 56 7.00 14.53 21.51
N PRO A 57 5.91 14.57 22.30
CA PRO A 57 4.73 13.72 22.08
C PRO A 57 4.11 13.86 20.69
N MET A 58 4.21 15.03 20.04
CA MET A 58 3.58 15.23 18.73
C MET A 58 4.27 14.47 17.60
N LYS A 59 5.47 13.91 17.84
CA LYS A 59 6.28 13.20 16.84
C LYS A 59 6.05 11.69 16.82
N GLY A 60 5.24 11.14 17.71
CA GLY A 60 4.98 9.70 17.79
C GLY A 60 3.91 9.34 18.83
N ALA A 61 3.52 8.07 18.88
CA ALA A 61 2.54 7.64 19.88
C ALA A 61 3.13 7.66 21.30
N GLU A 62 2.28 7.92 22.30
CA GLU A 62 2.65 7.75 23.71
C GLU A 62 3.10 6.30 23.96
N GLY A 63 4.25 6.17 24.63
CA GLY A 63 4.91 4.88 24.90
C GLY A 63 5.74 4.31 23.74
N GLU A 64 5.81 4.95 22.58
CA GLU A 64 6.67 4.49 21.48
C GLU A 64 8.13 4.95 21.64
N ALA A 65 9.08 4.08 21.29
CA ALA A 65 10.52 4.36 21.41
C ALA A 65 11.09 5.15 20.22
N LEU A 66 10.40 5.16 19.08
CA LEU A 66 10.83 5.80 17.83
C LEU A 66 9.73 6.69 17.29
N SER A 67 10.08 7.91 16.88
CA SER A 67 9.17 8.83 16.19
C SER A 67 8.77 8.31 14.82
N SER A 68 7.65 8.81 14.27
CA SER A 68 7.17 8.40 12.94
C SER A 68 8.19 8.65 11.83
N LEU A 69 8.95 9.75 11.93
CA LEU A 69 10.02 10.08 10.97
C LEU A 69 11.22 9.15 11.10
N GLN A 70 11.65 8.82 12.32
CA GLN A 70 12.72 7.84 12.55
C GLN A 70 12.33 6.47 11.99
N GLN A 71 11.07 6.07 12.15
CA GLN A 71 10.57 4.82 11.56
C GLN A 71 10.56 4.87 10.03
N ALA A 72 10.17 6.00 9.43
CA ALA A 72 10.23 6.18 7.98
C ALA A 72 11.68 6.08 7.48
N LYS A 73 12.63 6.69 8.21
CA LYS A 73 14.05 6.63 7.87
C LYS A 73 14.63 5.22 8.00
N LEU A 74 14.29 4.48 9.04
CA LEU A 74 14.69 3.07 9.18
C LEU A 74 14.16 2.21 8.03
N ARG A 75 12.92 2.43 7.58
CA ARG A 75 12.37 1.73 6.42
C ARG A 75 13.10 2.09 5.13
N GLU A 76 13.59 3.32 5.00
CA GLU A 76 14.39 3.76 3.87
C GLU A 76 15.75 3.05 3.87
N ILE A 77 16.43 3.04 5.02
CA ILE A 77 17.70 2.33 5.23
C ILE A 77 17.53 0.84 4.91
N ASP A 78 16.49 0.18 5.44
CA ASP A 78 16.19 -1.23 5.16
C ASP A 78 15.98 -1.49 3.66
N LYS A 79 15.34 -0.57 2.94
CA LYS A 79 15.13 -0.70 1.48
C LYS A 79 16.43 -0.53 0.72
N LYS A 80 17.24 0.46 1.10
CA LYS A 80 18.58 0.70 0.54
C LYS A 80 19.48 -0.50 0.75
N ALA A 81 19.58 -0.99 1.99
CA ALA A 81 20.37 -2.17 2.36
C ALA A 81 19.93 -3.44 1.60
N ARG A 82 18.63 -3.57 1.29
CA ARG A 82 18.09 -4.69 0.48
C ARG A 82 18.21 -4.50 -1.03
N GLY A 83 18.83 -3.41 -1.50
CA GLY A 83 18.96 -3.09 -2.92
C GLY A 83 17.61 -2.87 -3.61
N LYS A 84 16.52 -2.61 -2.88
CA LYS A 84 15.23 -2.29 -3.52
C LYS A 84 15.26 -0.82 -3.91
N PRO A 85 15.13 -0.46 -5.20
CA PRO A 85 15.00 0.94 -5.57
C PRO A 85 13.79 1.51 -4.84
N SER A 86 13.95 2.70 -4.27
CA SER A 86 12.84 3.44 -3.67
C SER A 86 11.87 3.80 -4.79
N ARG A 87 10.97 2.88 -5.14
CA ARG A 87 9.87 3.16 -6.04
C ARG A 87 8.99 4.18 -5.32
N GLY A 88 9.12 5.45 -5.68
CA GLY A 88 8.15 6.48 -5.34
C GLY A 88 6.74 6.00 -5.68
N LEU A 89 5.73 6.55 -4.98
CA LEU A 89 4.31 6.19 -4.98
C LEU A 89 3.80 5.48 -6.24
N GLN A 90 4.13 4.20 -6.39
CA GLN A 90 3.62 3.37 -7.47
C GLN A 90 2.40 2.66 -6.91
N THR A 91 1.24 3.11 -7.38
CA THR A 91 -0.08 2.52 -7.14
C THR A 91 0.01 1.01 -7.36
N ARG A 92 -0.01 0.25 -6.27
CA ARG A 92 -0.18 -1.21 -6.36
C ARG A 92 -1.53 -1.43 -7.04
N LYS A 93 -1.56 -2.21 -8.13
CA LYS A 93 -2.81 -2.59 -8.80
C LYS A 93 -3.81 -3.09 -7.75
N PRO A 94 -5.08 -2.67 -7.78
CA PRO A 94 -6.07 -3.11 -6.79
C PRO A 94 -6.25 -4.62 -6.93
N MET A 95 -5.89 -5.35 -5.87
CA MET A 95 -6.07 -6.78 -5.76
C MET A 95 -7.58 -7.05 -5.62
N GLY A 96 -8.28 -7.20 -6.75
CA GLY A 96 -9.74 -7.36 -6.73
C GLY A 96 -10.41 -7.81 -8.03
N MET A 97 -9.71 -7.83 -9.18
CA MET A 97 -10.32 -8.29 -10.44
C MET A 97 -10.30 -9.84 -10.51
N LYS A 98 -11.20 -10.50 -9.78
CA LYS A 98 -11.42 -11.94 -9.91
C LYS A 98 -12.08 -12.23 -11.27
N ARG A 99 -11.35 -12.89 -12.17
CA ARG A 99 -11.94 -13.48 -13.40
C ARG A 99 -12.90 -14.58 -12.95
N LYS A 100 -14.18 -14.48 -13.28
CA LYS A 100 -15.18 -15.53 -12.97
C LYS A 100 -14.82 -16.80 -13.75
N PRO A 101 -14.82 -18.00 -13.12
CA PRO A 101 -14.63 -19.25 -13.83
C PRO A 101 -15.92 -19.64 -14.58
N VAL A 102 -15.78 -20.13 -15.81
CA VAL A 102 -16.89 -20.59 -16.67
C VAL A 102 -17.32 -22.00 -16.20
N PRO A 103 -18.62 -22.29 -15.98
CA PRO A 103 -19.07 -23.62 -15.57
C PRO A 103 -19.04 -24.62 -16.74
N ARG A 104 -18.55 -25.84 -16.47
CA ARG A 104 -18.54 -26.98 -17.40
C ARG A 104 -19.95 -27.56 -17.53
N ALA A 105 -20.47 -27.67 -18.75
CA ALA A 105 -21.76 -28.31 -19.06
C ALA A 105 -21.68 -29.83 -18.85
N ARG A 106 -22.79 -30.42 -18.35
CA ARG A 106 -23.11 -31.86 -18.46
C ARG A 106 -24.19 -31.98 -19.52
N ASP A 107 -23.94 -32.78 -20.54
CA ASP A 107 -24.78 -32.93 -21.72
C ASP A 107 -25.99 -33.83 -21.43
N HIS A 108 -27.19 -33.36 -21.79
CA HIS A 108 -28.34 -34.20 -22.10
C HIS A 108 -28.74 -33.88 -23.54
N ASP A 109 -28.72 -34.91 -24.39
CA ASP A 109 -29.07 -34.91 -25.81
C ASP A 109 -30.48 -34.36 -26.07
N VAL A 110 -30.58 -33.33 -26.92
CA VAL A 110 -31.70 -33.10 -27.84
C VAL A 110 -31.13 -32.47 -29.11
N GLU A 111 -31.16 -33.26 -30.19
CA GLU A 111 -30.90 -32.87 -31.58
C GLU A 111 -31.96 -31.86 -32.08
N ALA A 112 -31.54 -30.98 -32.99
CA ALA A 112 -32.34 -30.06 -33.82
C ALA A 112 -32.84 -28.77 -33.16
N ASP A 113 -32.13 -27.66 -33.39
CA ASP A 113 -32.46 -26.69 -34.44
C ASP A 113 -31.34 -25.62 -34.45
N GLU A 114 -30.87 -25.19 -35.62
CA GLU A 114 -29.87 -24.10 -35.72
C GLU A 114 -30.47 -22.78 -35.23
N PRO A 115 -29.87 -22.07 -34.25
CA PRO A 115 -30.17 -20.65 -34.05
C PRO A 115 -29.06 -19.80 -34.68
N GLU A 116 -29.44 -19.21 -35.81
CA GLU A 116 -29.02 -17.94 -36.39
C GLU A 116 -27.81 -17.21 -35.73
N ILE A 117 -26.85 -16.90 -36.60
CA ILE A 117 -25.72 -15.99 -36.37
C ILE A 117 -26.23 -14.67 -35.75
N ALA A 118 -26.04 -14.52 -34.44
CA ALA A 118 -26.23 -13.24 -33.77
C ALA A 118 -25.14 -12.26 -34.25
N PRO A 119 -25.46 -11.03 -34.68
CA PRO A 119 -24.47 -10.07 -35.11
C PRO A 119 -23.56 -9.68 -33.92
N GLU A 120 -22.24 -9.73 -34.13
CA GLU A 120 -21.27 -9.30 -33.13
C GLU A 120 -21.58 -7.87 -32.65
N PRO A 121 -21.58 -7.60 -31.32
CA PRO A 121 -21.82 -6.27 -30.83
C PRO A 121 -20.71 -5.33 -31.33
N PRO A 122 -21.05 -4.09 -31.75
CA PRO A 122 -20.06 -3.18 -32.33
C PRO A 122 -18.92 -2.94 -31.34
N ALA A 123 -17.70 -3.25 -31.77
CA ALA A 123 -16.49 -3.03 -30.99
C ALA A 123 -16.35 -1.54 -30.68
N LYS A 124 -16.47 -1.18 -29.40
CA LYS A 124 -16.26 0.21 -28.96
C LYS A 124 -14.82 0.62 -29.31
N PRO A 125 -14.60 1.76 -29.99
CA PRO A 125 -13.26 2.19 -30.35
C PRO A 125 -12.42 2.44 -29.10
N LYS A 126 -11.18 1.96 -29.12
CA LYS A 126 -10.20 2.23 -28.06
C LYS A 126 -9.88 3.74 -28.08
N PRO A 127 -9.80 4.42 -26.92
CA PRO A 127 -9.54 5.85 -26.91
C PRO A 127 -8.13 6.13 -27.45
N THR A 128 -8.06 6.98 -28.47
CA THR A 128 -6.81 7.48 -29.05
C THR A 128 -6.26 8.61 -28.18
N LEU A 129 -4.96 8.58 -27.91
CA LEU A 129 -4.28 9.67 -27.21
C LEU A 129 -4.17 10.87 -28.16
N VAL A 130 -4.78 12.00 -27.78
CA VAL A 130 -4.73 13.26 -28.53
C VAL A 130 -3.88 14.27 -27.75
N PRO A 131 -2.93 14.97 -28.41
CA PRO A 131 -2.11 15.98 -27.74
C PRO A 131 -2.97 17.16 -27.27
N ALA A 132 -2.65 17.72 -26.10
CA ALA A 132 -3.44 18.78 -25.46
C ALA A 132 -3.59 20.04 -26.32
N SER A 133 -2.64 20.32 -27.21
CA SER A 133 -2.68 21.43 -28.16
C SER A 133 -3.74 21.30 -29.25
N SER A 134 -4.24 20.08 -29.51
CA SER A 134 -5.30 19.81 -30.49
C SER A 134 -6.71 20.00 -29.92
N LEU A 135 -6.84 20.20 -28.61
CA LEU A 135 -8.12 20.42 -27.95
C LEU A 135 -8.41 21.93 -27.92
N SER A 136 -9.56 22.33 -28.46
CA SER A 136 -10.04 23.70 -28.34
C SER A 136 -10.23 24.05 -26.86
N PRO A 137 -9.84 25.25 -26.39
CA PRO A 137 -10.10 25.69 -25.03
C PRO A 137 -11.60 25.58 -24.71
N PRO A 138 -11.97 25.08 -23.52
CA PRO A 138 -13.37 25.01 -23.13
C PRO A 138 -13.91 26.43 -22.90
N GLU A 139 -15.03 26.75 -23.54
CA GLU A 139 -15.76 28.00 -23.34
C GLU A 139 -16.11 28.19 -21.85
N PRO A 140 -15.88 29.39 -21.27
CA PRO A 140 -16.16 29.66 -19.87
C PRO A 140 -17.68 29.58 -19.61
N GLY A 141 -18.14 28.47 -19.03
CA GLY A 141 -19.54 28.27 -18.65
C GLY A 141 -20.09 26.86 -18.86
N LYS A 142 -19.43 26.01 -19.64
CA LYS A 142 -19.85 24.62 -19.93
C LYS A 142 -19.15 23.55 -19.08
N ILE A 143 -18.88 23.83 -17.81
CA ILE A 143 -18.33 22.82 -16.89
C ILE A 143 -19.50 21.98 -16.36
N THR A 144 -19.82 20.88 -17.03
CA THR A 144 -20.80 19.90 -16.52
C THR A 144 -20.20 19.18 -15.32
N ARG A 145 -20.67 19.46 -14.11
CA ARG A 145 -20.27 18.69 -12.92
C ARG A 145 -20.70 17.23 -13.08
N LEU A 146 -19.77 16.30 -12.96
CA LEU A 146 -20.09 14.86 -12.90
C LEU A 146 -21.08 14.64 -11.76
N ARG A 147 -22.27 14.10 -12.07
CA ARG A 147 -23.26 13.72 -11.05
C ARG A 147 -22.67 12.56 -10.24
N GLN A 148 -22.17 12.85 -9.03
CA GLN A 148 -21.78 11.81 -8.09
C GLN A 148 -23.06 11.22 -7.47
N THR A 149 -23.50 10.07 -8.00
CA THR A 149 -24.57 9.28 -7.36
C THR A 149 -23.99 8.64 -6.11
N LYS A 150 -24.50 9.02 -4.93
CA LYS A 150 -24.09 8.41 -3.66
C LYS A 150 -24.50 6.92 -3.65
N PRO A 151 -23.61 5.99 -3.28
CA PRO A 151 -23.96 4.58 -3.19
C PRO A 151 -24.99 4.35 -2.07
N ARG A 152 -26.02 3.54 -2.34
CA ARG A 152 -26.96 3.04 -1.32
C ARG A 152 -26.37 1.79 -0.66
N LEU A 153 -26.23 1.82 0.65
CA LEU A 153 -25.81 0.67 1.45
C LEU A 153 -27.04 -0.19 1.74
N THR A 154 -27.09 -1.42 1.23
CA THR A 154 -28.11 -2.40 1.61
C THR A 154 -27.51 -3.41 2.60
N VAL A 155 -28.14 -3.55 3.76
CA VAL A 155 -27.79 -4.55 4.76
C VAL A 155 -28.27 -5.92 4.25
N ILE A 156 -27.35 -6.87 4.11
CA ILE A 156 -27.66 -8.25 3.77
C ILE A 156 -28.06 -8.95 5.06
N GLU A 157 -29.36 -9.16 5.27
CA GLU A 157 -29.87 -10.02 6.34
C GLU A 157 -29.59 -11.47 5.99
N GLY A 158 -28.83 -12.17 6.84
CA GLY A 158 -28.50 -13.59 6.65
C GLY A 158 -27.16 -14.07 7.24
N GLY A 159 -26.37 -13.17 7.84
CA GLY A 159 -25.07 -13.51 8.44
C GLY A 159 -25.15 -14.10 9.84
N ALA A 160 -25.89 -15.20 10.06
CA ALA A 160 -25.76 -15.99 11.28
C ALA A 160 -26.22 -17.44 11.06
N LYS A 161 -25.29 -18.39 11.16
CA LYS A 161 -25.49 -19.71 11.81
C LYS A 161 -24.11 -20.34 12.07
N LYS A 162 -23.67 -20.19 13.32
CA LYS A 162 -22.60 -20.95 13.96
C LYS A 162 -23.09 -22.40 14.02
N THR A 163 -22.45 -23.31 13.30
CA THR A 163 -22.69 -24.76 13.45
C THR A 163 -21.68 -25.29 14.46
N GLU A 164 -22.16 -25.56 15.68
CA GLU A 164 -21.51 -26.51 16.59
C GLU A 164 -21.79 -27.94 16.07
N ASN A 165 -20.72 -28.67 15.80
CA ASN A 165 -20.57 -30.11 16.07
C ASN A 165 -19.09 -30.47 15.93
#